data_AF-R7V4D2-F1
#
_entry.id   AF-R7V4D2-F1
#
_cell.length_a   1.000
_cell.length_b   1.000
_cell.length_c   1.000
_cell.angle_alpha   90.00
_cell.angle_beta   90.00
_cell.angle_gamma   90.00
#
_symmetry.space_group_name_H-M   'P 1'
#
loop_
_entity.id
_entity.type
_entity.pdbx_description
1 polymer ?
#
loop_
_entity_poly.entity_id
_entity_poly.type
_entity_poly.pdbx_seq_one_letter_code
_entity_poly.pdbx_strand_id
1 'polypeptide(L)'
;MSEHDQCIHTGLTGRLLLENSLLNKGTAFSIEERSELDLHGLLPPRVESMEEQCRRAYKSFSIKPTPILKHIYLRSLQDTNETLFYALLQRHLRK
;
A
#
# COMPACT_ATOMS: atom_id res chain seq x y z
N MET A 1 25.98 -9.82 -7.19
CA MET A 1 25.36 -8.50 -6.91
C MET A 1 23.93 -8.60 -7.44
N SER A 2 22.96 -8.75 -6.54
CA SER A 2 21.56 -9.06 -6.88
C SER A 2 20.84 -7.83 -7.43
N GLU A 3 20.06 -8.04 -8.49
CA GLU A 3 19.34 -7.03 -9.31
C GLU A 3 18.16 -6.30 -8.61
N HIS A 4 18.20 -6.07 -7.29
CA HIS A 4 17.01 -5.65 -6.52
C HIS A 4 17.05 -4.26 -5.90
N ASP A 5 17.89 -3.34 -6.37
CA ASP A 5 18.02 -2.01 -5.75
C ASP A 5 17.78 -0.84 -6.71
N GLN A 6 16.72 -0.94 -7.53
CA GLN A 6 16.21 0.22 -8.27
C GLN A 6 15.22 0.99 -7.39
N CYS A 7 15.73 2.00 -6.68
CA CYS A 7 14.92 3.03 -6.06
C CYS A 7 14.23 3.89 -7.13
N ILE A 8 12.97 4.24 -6.88
CA ILE A 8 12.22 5.19 -7.71
C ILE A 8 12.37 6.57 -7.09
N HIS A 9 12.95 7.51 -7.84
CA HIS A 9 13.02 8.91 -7.44
C HIS A 9 11.77 9.67 -7.89
N THR A 10 11.26 10.53 -7.02
CA THR A 10 10.08 11.37 -7.30
C THR A 10 10.24 12.74 -6.65
N GLY A 11 9.63 13.76 -7.25
CA GLY A 11 9.49 15.08 -6.65
C GLY A 11 8.19 15.28 -5.87
N LEU A 12 7.31 14.27 -5.81
CA LEU A 12 6.06 14.33 -5.07
C LEU A 12 6.30 14.10 -3.57
N THR A 13 5.69 14.93 -2.73
CA THR A 13 5.74 14.81 -1.26
C THR A 13 4.34 15.00 -0.66
N GLY A 14 4.23 14.75 0.65
CA GLY A 14 3.03 15.00 1.43
C GLY A 14 1.79 14.33 0.84
N ARG A 15 0.70 15.09 0.77
CA ARG A 15 -0.59 14.60 0.26
C ARG A 15 -0.54 14.18 -1.22
N LEU A 16 0.22 14.89 -2.06
CA LEU A 16 0.31 14.58 -3.49
C LEU A 16 0.95 13.22 -3.74
N LEU A 17 1.93 12.85 -2.92
CA LEU A 17 2.51 11.51 -2.96
C LEU A 17 1.48 10.44 -2.55
N LEU A 18 0.72 10.69 -1.47
CA LEU A 18 -0.28 9.74 -0.97
C LEU A 18 -1.47 9.56 -1.91
N GLU A 19 -1.76 10.55 -2.75
CA GLU A 19 -2.80 10.48 -3.79
C GLU A 19 -2.34 9.73 -5.05
N ASN A 20 -1.03 9.44 -5.17
CA ASN A 20 -0.49 8.65 -6.27
C ASN A 20 -0.42 7.16 -5.90
N SER A 21 -1.34 6.35 -6.44
CA SER A 21 -1.46 4.92 -6.12
C SER A 21 -0.20 4.08 -6.40
N LEU A 22 0.63 4.50 -7.35
CA LEU A 22 1.86 3.81 -7.74
C LEU A 22 2.99 4.03 -6.74
N LEU A 23 3.01 5.19 -6.08
CA LEU A 23 4.07 5.60 -5.16
C LEU A 23 3.67 5.43 -3.69
N ASN A 24 2.38 5.47 -3.39
CA ASN A 24 1.87 5.40 -2.03
C ASN A 24 2.09 4.00 -1.42
N LYS A 25 2.97 3.92 -0.42
CA LYS A 25 3.23 2.71 0.38
C LYS A 25 2.34 2.62 1.62
N GLY A 26 1.54 3.64 1.90
CA GLY A 26 0.73 3.78 3.11
C GLY A 26 1.58 3.66 4.37
N THR A 27 1.18 2.80 5.30
CA THR A 27 1.94 2.56 6.54
C THR A 27 3.30 1.89 6.34
N ALA A 28 3.63 1.43 5.13
CA ALA A 28 4.93 0.82 4.85
C ALA A 28 6.04 1.83 4.53
N PHE A 29 5.76 3.13 4.49
CA PHE A 29 6.83 4.13 4.49
C PHE A 29 7.63 4.05 5.79
N SER A 30 8.95 3.95 5.66
CA SER A 30 9.88 3.97 6.79
C SER A 30 9.86 5.35 7.50
N ILE A 31 10.49 5.45 8.67
CA ILE A 31 10.54 6.73 9.40
C ILE A 31 11.39 7.77 8.64
N GLU A 32 12.44 7.30 7.98
CA GLU A 32 13.32 8.09 7.13
C GLU A 32 12.56 8.60 5.90
N GLU A 33 11.88 7.72 5.16
CA GLU A 33 11.06 8.11 4.01
C GLU A 33 9.96 9.11 4.41
N ARG A 34 9.33 8.93 5.57
CA ARG A 34 8.32 9.88 6.07
C ARG A 34 8.89 11.26 6.37
N SER A 35 10.16 11.33 6.76
CA SER A 35 10.86 12.59 7.02
C SER A 35 11.26 13.28 5.73
N GLU A 36 11.77 12.52 4.75
CA GLU A 36 12.19 13.03 3.45
C GLU A 36 11.03 13.44 2.55
N LEU A 37 9.87 12.80 2.71
CA LEU A 37 8.69 12.99 1.86
C LEU A 37 7.56 13.78 2.55
N ASP A 38 7.82 14.46 3.67
CA ASP A 38 6.85 15.28 4.41
C ASP A 38 5.55 14.54 4.81
N LEU A 39 5.66 13.31 5.31
CA LEU A 39 4.52 12.45 5.64
C LEU A 39 4.17 12.40 7.13
N HIS A 40 4.95 13.05 7.99
CA HIS A 40 4.68 13.11 9.42
C HIS A 40 3.33 13.77 9.70
N GLY A 41 2.52 13.12 10.55
CA GLY A 41 1.16 13.55 10.87
C GLY A 41 0.09 13.20 9.82
N LEU A 42 0.47 12.78 8.60
CA LEU A 42 -0.47 12.33 7.56
C LEU A 42 -0.77 10.83 7.63
N LEU A 43 0.09 10.06 8.28
CA LEU A 43 -0.03 8.61 8.43
C LEU A 43 -0.06 8.22 9.90
N PRO A 44 -0.76 7.12 10.26
CA PRO A 44 -0.64 6.53 11.59
C PRO A 44 0.83 6.26 11.95
N PRO A 45 1.22 6.35 13.24
CA PRO A 45 2.63 6.25 13.65
C PRO A 45 3.25 4.86 13.43
N ARG A 46 2.42 3.82 13.30
CA ARG A 46 2.89 2.45 13.07
C ARG A 46 3.44 2.31 11.65
N VAL A 47 4.65 1.78 11.56
CA VAL A 47 5.22 1.27 10.30
C VAL A 47 4.82 -0.20 10.17
N GLU A 48 4.31 -0.60 9.00
CA GLU A 48 3.93 -1.98 8.71
C GLU A 48 4.79 -2.56 7.60
N SER A 49 5.13 -3.84 7.69
CA SER A 49 5.73 -4.54 6.56
C SER A 49 4.70 -4.81 5.46
N MET A 50 5.16 -5.06 4.23
CA MET A 50 4.29 -5.47 3.12
C MET A 50 3.47 -6.74 3.45
N GLU A 51 4.03 -7.66 4.22
CA GLU A 51 3.32 -8.87 4.65
C GLU A 51 2.19 -8.54 5.64
N GLU A 52 2.46 -7.67 6.62
CA GLU A 52 1.46 -7.24 7.58
C GLU A 52 0.31 -6.48 6.91
N GLN A 53 0.63 -5.59 5.97
CA GLN A 53 -0.37 -4.90 5.16
C GLN A 53 -1.22 -5.89 4.35
N CYS A 54 -0.61 -6.86 3.68
CA CYS A 54 -1.35 -7.90 2.95
C CYS A 54 -2.27 -8.70 3.88
N ARG A 55 -1.78 -9.16 5.04
CA ARG A 55 -2.59 -9.91 6.01
C ARG A 55 -3.79 -9.10 6.49
N ARG A 56 -3.57 -7.83 6.85
CA ARG A 56 -4.64 -6.90 7.28
C ARG A 56 -5.64 -6.65 6.15
N ALA A 57 -5.16 -6.45 4.93
CA ALA A 57 -6.00 -6.22 3.77
C ALA A 57 -6.83 -7.47 3.41
N TYR A 58 -6.24 -8.66 3.48
CA TYR A 58 -6.92 -9.92 3.23
C TYR A 58 -8.00 -10.21 4.28
N LYS A 59 -7.74 -9.93 5.57
CA LYS A 59 -8.77 -10.00 6.60
C LYS A 59 -9.95 -9.09 6.28
N SER A 60 -9.67 -7.84 5.89
CA SER A 60 -10.70 -6.85 5.53
C SER A 60 -11.51 -7.24 4.30
N PHE A 61 -10.86 -7.85 3.30
CA PHE A 61 -11.50 -8.43 2.12
C PHE A 61 -12.39 -9.63 2.49
N SER A 62 -11.89 -10.53 3.33
CA SER A 62 -12.55 -11.81 3.65
C SER A 62 -13.86 -11.62 4.43
N ILE A 63 -13.94 -10.58 5.25
CA ILE A 63 -15.17 -10.25 6.02
C ILE A 63 -16.24 -9.53 5.19
N LYS A 64 -15.96 -9.14 3.94
CA LYS A 64 -16.98 -8.49 3.10
C LYS A 64 -18.08 -9.49 2.73
N PRO A 65 -19.36 -9.19 3.00
CA PRO A 65 -20.43 -10.18 2.94
C PRO A 65 -20.86 -10.52 1.51
N THR A 66 -20.66 -9.62 0.54
CA THR A 66 -21.11 -9.80 -0.84
C THR A 66 -19.97 -9.66 -1.85
N PRO A 67 -20.06 -10.31 -3.03
CA PRO A 67 -19.06 -10.16 -4.08
C PRO A 67 -18.85 -8.72 -4.54
N ILE A 68 -19.91 -7.91 -4.62
CA ILE A 68 -19.80 -6.50 -5.00
C ILE A 68 -19.02 -5.69 -3.96
N LEU A 69 -19.21 -5.94 -2.66
CA LEU A 69 -18.44 -5.27 -1.61
C LEU A 69 -16.96 -5.69 -1.60
N LYS A 70 -16.68 -6.94 -1.95
CA LYS A 70 -15.31 -7.42 -2.19
C LYS A 70 -14.67 -6.68 -3.37
N HIS A 71 -15.40 -6.53 -4.48
CA HIS A 71 -14.94 -5.79 -5.64
C HIS A 71 -14.67 -4.30 -5.32
N ILE A 72 -15.60 -3.61 -4.65
CA ILE A 72 -15.43 -2.21 -4.23
C ILE A 72 -14.20 -2.06 -3.33
N TYR A 73 -13.99 -2.99 -2.38
CA TYR A 73 -12.82 -2.98 -1.51
C TYR A 73 -11.51 -3.14 -2.31
N LEU A 74 -11.46 -4.10 -3.23
CA LEU A 74 -10.29 -4.32 -4.08
C LEU A 74 -10.01 -3.13 -4.99
N ARG A 75 -11.04 -2.49 -5.54
CA ARG A 75 -10.91 -1.29 -6.37
C ARG A 75 -10.36 -0.11 -5.58
N SER A 76 -10.90 0.14 -4.39
CA SER A 76 -10.39 1.18 -3.50
C SER A 76 -8.94 0.92 -3.06
N LEU A 77 -8.56 -0.34 -2.87
CA LEU A 77 -7.17 -0.70 -2.57
C LEU A 77 -6.25 -0.39 -3.75
N GLN A 78 -6.67 -0.74 -4.98
CA GLN A 78 -5.91 -0.42 -6.19
C GLN A 78 -5.73 1.08 -6.38
N ASP A 79 -6.79 1.87 -6.18
CA ASP A 79 -6.78 3.33 -6.36
C ASP A 79 -5.94 4.05 -5.27
N THR A 80 -5.57 3.37 -4.18
CA THR A 80 -4.81 3.97 -3.07
C THR A 80 -3.38 3.44 -2.96
N ASN A 81 -3.16 2.14 -3.18
CA ASN A 81 -1.85 1.51 -3.11
C ASN A 81 -1.84 0.29 -4.06
N GLU A 82 -1.37 0.53 -5.27
CA GLU A 82 -1.42 -0.43 -6.36
C GLU A 82 -0.47 -1.61 -6.13
N THR A 83 0.68 -1.34 -5.52
CA THR A 83 1.65 -2.39 -5.12
C THR A 83 1.02 -3.38 -4.14
N LEU A 84 0.35 -2.88 -3.09
CA LEU A 84 -0.32 -3.72 -2.10
C LEU A 84 -1.48 -4.51 -2.71
N PHE A 85 -2.24 -3.89 -3.63
CA PHE A 85 -3.31 -4.56 -4.37
C PHE A 85 -2.76 -5.78 -5.13
N TYR A 86 -1.73 -5.61 -5.96
CA TYR A 86 -1.15 -6.72 -6.71
C TYR A 86 -0.49 -7.77 -5.81
N ALA A 87 0.19 -7.35 -4.75
CA ALA A 87 0.77 -8.27 -3.77
C ALA A 87 -0.31 -9.16 -3.10
N LEU A 88 -1.46 -8.57 -2.75
CA LEU A 88 -2.60 -9.31 -2.19
C LEU A 88 -3.20 -10.29 -3.21
N LEU A 89 -3.38 -9.87 -4.47
CA LEU A 89 -3.88 -10.75 -5.52
C LEU A 89 -2.98 -11.97 -5.72
N GLN A 90 -1.66 -11.76 -5.84
CA GLN A 90 -0.69 -12.84 -6.07
C GLN A 90 -0.64 -13.83 -4.90
N ARG A 91 -0.72 -13.35 -3.66
CA ARG A 91 -0.59 -14.20 -2.46
C ARG A 91 -1.85 -14.97 -2.10
N HIS A 92 -3.03 -14.40 -2.31
CA HIS A 92 -4.27 -14.94 -1.73
C HIS A 92 -5.37 -15.28 -2.74
N LEU A 93 -5.33 -14.71 -3.95
CA LEU A 93 -6.45 -14.78 -4.90
C LEU A 93 -6.08 -15.43 -6.23
N ARG A 94 -4.79 -15.64 -6.52
CA ARG A 94 -4.34 -16.45 -7.65
C ARG A 94 -4.41 -17.93 -7.26
N LYS A 95 -5.47 -18.61 -7.70
CA LYS A 95 -5.57 -20.08 -7.75
C LYS A 95 -5.68 -20.51 -9.20
#